data_AF-A0A7S3YB04-F1
#
_entry.id   AF-A0A7S3YB04-F1
#
_cell.length_a   1.000
_cell.length_b   1.000
_cell.length_c   1.000
_cell.angle_alpha   90.00
_cell.angle_beta   90.00
_cell.angle_gamma   90.00
#
_symmetry.space_group_name_H-M   'P 1'
#
loop_
_entity.id
_entity.type
_entity.pdbx_description
1 polymer ?
#
loop_
_entity_poly.entity_id
_entity_poly.type
_entity_poly.pdbx_seq_one_letter_code
_entity_poly.pdbx_strand_id
1 'polypeptide(L)'
;YSDEDVVYALASELAPLNIWHKVAVEYFKRDMIKQFQSVLDESIGDEADKAWKSKIEQASKHDRRIGAEMNREFNRQKIKILTAKAAYEIKMLMKLKNVKGTGKEQARHERQATDFINKAYKTQANHPYGQVCRGLLLFCQKSVKEAFE
;
A
#
# COMPACT_ATOMS: atom_id res chain seq x y z
N TYR A 1 -14.65 -13.63 15.71
CA TYR A 1 -14.74 -12.74 14.54
C TYR A 1 -14.01 -13.42 13.41
N SER A 2 -14.74 -13.69 12.32
CA SER A 2 -14.16 -14.12 11.06
C SER A 2 -13.29 -13.00 10.48
N ASP A 3 -12.36 -13.31 9.58
CA ASP A 3 -11.49 -12.29 8.97
C ASP A 3 -12.29 -11.27 8.13
N GLU A 4 -13.43 -11.69 7.57
CA GLU A 4 -14.38 -10.83 6.86
C GLU A 4 -15.03 -9.81 7.81
N ASP A 5 -15.24 -10.15 9.08
CA ASP A 5 -15.85 -9.26 10.06
C ASP A 5 -15.00 -8.00 10.31
N VAL A 6 -13.67 -8.13 10.29
CA VAL A 6 -12.75 -7.01 10.56
C VAL A 6 -12.70 -6.04 9.38
N VAL A 7 -12.52 -6.56 8.16
CA VAL A 7 -12.54 -5.74 6.95
C VAL A 7 -13.90 -5.05 6.81
N TYR A 8 -14.98 -5.80 7.00
CA TYR A 8 -16.34 -5.27 6.92
C TYR A 8 -16.58 -4.16 7.94
N ALA A 9 -16.18 -4.35 9.20
CA ALA A 9 -16.31 -3.34 10.24
C ALA A 9 -15.53 -2.06 9.88
N LEU A 10 -14.28 -2.20 9.43
CA LEU A 10 -13.46 -1.05 9.04
C LEU A 10 -14.04 -0.31 7.83
N ALA A 11 -14.59 -1.04 6.85
CA ALA A 11 -15.19 -0.46 5.65
C ALA A 11 -16.51 0.26 5.97
N SER A 12 -17.37 -0.37 6.78
CA SER A 12 -18.69 0.16 7.15
C SER A 12 -18.59 1.47 7.91
N GLU A 13 -17.57 1.60 8.77
CA GLU A 13 -17.30 2.83 9.54
C GLU A 13 -16.48 3.87 8.76
N LEU A 14 -16.11 3.58 7.51
CA LEU A 14 -15.16 4.35 6.72
C LEU A 14 -13.92 4.72 7.57
N ALA A 15 -13.35 3.69 8.20
CA ALA A 15 -12.30 3.85 9.19
C ALA A 15 -11.08 4.56 8.57
N PRO A 16 -10.44 5.49 9.31
CA PRO A 16 -9.20 6.13 8.88
C PRO A 16 -8.12 5.11 8.47
N LEU A 17 -7.42 5.36 7.36
CA LEU A 17 -6.41 4.45 6.79
C LEU A 17 -5.25 4.11 7.74
N ASN A 18 -4.95 4.96 8.73
CA ASN A 18 -3.96 4.63 9.75
C ASN A 18 -4.40 3.46 10.64
N ILE A 19 -5.71 3.25 10.84
CA ILE A 19 -6.25 2.09 11.56
C ILE A 19 -6.08 0.84 10.72
N TRP A 20 -6.46 0.88 9.45
CA TRP A 20 -6.22 -0.22 8.49
C TRP A 20 -4.75 -0.64 8.48
N HIS A 21 -3.82 0.32 8.39
CA HIS A 21 -2.39 0.06 8.41
C HIS A 21 -1.93 -0.61 9.72
N LYS A 22 -2.41 -0.15 10.87
CA LYS A 22 -2.07 -0.76 12.18
C LYS A 22 -2.57 -2.20 12.26
N VAL A 23 -3.80 -2.46 11.82
CA VAL A 23 -4.37 -3.82 11.80
C VAL A 23 -3.56 -4.73 10.88
N ALA A 24 -3.22 -4.27 9.67
CA ALA A 24 -2.38 -5.03 8.75
C ALA A 24 -1.02 -5.39 9.38
N VAL A 25 -0.36 -4.43 10.04
CA VAL A 25 0.91 -4.69 10.73
C VAL A 25 0.78 -5.76 11.82
N GLU A 26 -0.30 -5.76 12.59
CA GLU A 26 -0.53 -6.79 13.60
C GLU A 26 -0.76 -8.18 12.99
N TYR A 27 -1.49 -8.28 11.87
CA TYR A 27 -1.60 -9.54 11.13
C TYR A 27 -0.24 -10.01 10.61
N PHE A 28 0.57 -9.11 10.05
CA PHE A 28 1.89 -9.44 9.55
C PHE A 28 2.84 -9.95 10.64
N LYS A 29 2.84 -9.34 11.82
CA LYS A 29 3.64 -9.78 12.98
C LYS A 29 3.30 -11.19 13.43
N ARG A 30 2.06 -11.63 13.21
CA ARG A 30 1.55 -12.96 13.57
C ARG A 30 1.66 -13.98 12.42
N ASP A 31 2.35 -13.61 11.34
CA ASP A 31 2.46 -14.40 10.10
C ASP A 31 1.09 -14.74 9.45
N MET A 32 0.06 -13.94 9.74
CA MET A 32 -1.27 -14.05 9.16
C MET A 32 -1.30 -13.32 7.81
N ILE A 33 -0.57 -13.86 6.83
CA ILE A 33 -0.27 -13.19 5.56
C ILE A 33 -1.52 -12.94 4.71
N LYS A 34 -2.48 -13.87 4.69
CA LYS A 34 -3.72 -13.70 3.92
C LYS A 34 -4.54 -12.51 4.43
N GLN A 35 -4.65 -12.38 5.75
CA GLN A 35 -5.35 -11.29 6.41
C GLN A 35 -4.61 -9.97 6.22
N PHE A 36 -3.28 -9.98 6.34
CA PHE A 36 -2.45 -8.82 6.02
C PHE A 36 -2.73 -8.31 4.59
N GLN A 37 -2.74 -9.20 3.59
CA GLN A 37 -3.01 -8.81 2.20
C GLN A 37 -4.45 -8.29 2.03
N SER A 38 -5.44 -9.02 2.55
CA SER A 38 -6.86 -8.63 2.47
C SER A 38 -7.10 -7.23 3.05
N VAL A 39 -6.58 -6.93 4.24
CA VAL A 39 -6.72 -5.60 4.86
C VAL A 39 -6.08 -4.50 4.00
N LEU A 40 -4.89 -4.75 3.43
CA LEU A 40 -4.24 -3.75 2.56
C LEU A 40 -4.92 -3.60 1.19
N ASP A 41 -5.52 -4.66 0.65
CA ASP A 41 -6.27 -4.63 -0.61
C ASP A 41 -7.54 -3.80 -0.46
N GLU A 42 -8.32 -4.06 0.59
CA GLU A 42 -9.61 -3.43 0.82
C GLU A 42 -9.48 -1.96 1.26
N SER A 43 -8.46 -1.64 2.05
CA SER A 43 -8.27 -0.27 2.57
C SER A 43 -8.16 0.82 1.49
N ILE A 44 -7.64 0.47 0.30
CA ILE A 44 -7.43 1.40 -0.82
C ILE A 44 -7.97 0.84 -2.14
N GLY A 45 -8.95 -0.07 -2.05
CA GLY A 45 -9.70 -0.57 -3.20
C GLY A 45 -10.54 0.53 -3.86
N ASP A 46 -11.11 0.23 -5.03
CA ASP A 46 -11.85 1.22 -5.82
C ASP A 46 -13.05 1.79 -5.05
N GLU A 47 -13.73 0.96 -4.27
CA GLU A 47 -14.88 1.36 -3.46
C GLU A 47 -14.46 2.25 -2.28
N ALA A 48 -13.44 1.84 -1.54
CA ALA A 48 -12.89 2.64 -0.44
C ALA A 48 -12.36 4.00 -0.93
N ASP A 49 -11.64 4.03 -2.06
CA ASP A 49 -11.11 5.26 -2.65
C ASP A 49 -12.24 6.21 -3.10
N LYS A 50 -13.31 5.68 -3.70
CA LYS A 50 -14.52 6.46 -4.04
C LYS A 50 -15.21 7.01 -2.81
N ALA A 51 -15.39 6.20 -1.76
CA ALA A 51 -16.04 6.62 -0.52
C ALA A 51 -15.26 7.76 0.16
N TRP A 52 -13.94 7.64 0.26
CA TRP A 52 -13.08 8.69 0.80
C TRP A 52 -13.11 9.96 -0.04
N LYS A 53 -13.04 9.86 -1.37
CA LYS A 53 -13.17 11.02 -2.27
C LYS A 53 -14.49 11.74 -2.09
N SER A 54 -15.61 11.01 -2.03
CA SER A 54 -16.93 11.58 -1.79
C SER A 54 -17.00 12.33 -0.45
N LYS A 55 -16.49 11.73 0.63
CA LYS A 55 -16.42 12.38 1.95
C LYS A 55 -15.55 13.64 1.96
N ILE A 56 -14.40 13.61 1.28
CA ILE A 56 -13.52 14.77 1.12
C ILE A 56 -14.20 15.88 0.31
N GLU A 57 -14.92 15.53 -0.76
CA GLU A 57 -15.64 16.49 -1.58
C GLU A 57 -16.76 17.17 -0.77
N GLN A 58 -17.53 16.41 -0.01
CA GLN A 58 -18.56 16.94 0.89
C GLN A 58 -17.96 17.89 1.94
N ALA A 59 -16.85 17.50 2.57
CA ALA A 59 -16.16 18.36 3.51
C ALA A 59 -15.66 19.66 2.85
N SER A 60 -15.15 19.56 1.61
CA SER A 60 -14.68 20.72 0.83
C SER A 60 -15.79 21.71 0.47
N LYS A 61 -17.03 21.24 0.32
CA LYS A 61 -18.22 22.08 0.08
C LYS A 61 -18.59 22.90 1.32
N HIS A 62 -18.38 22.34 2.52
CA HIS A 62 -18.58 23.05 3.78
C HIS A 62 -17.41 23.99 4.12
N ASP A 63 -16.18 23.47 4.09
CA ASP A 63 -14.95 24.23 4.29
C ASP A 63 -13.82 23.63 3.45
N ARG A 64 -13.32 24.43 2.50
CA ARG A 64 -12.20 24.04 1.62
C ARG A 64 -10.94 23.68 2.39
N ARG A 65 -10.67 24.30 3.55
CA ARG A 65 -9.49 24.00 4.37
C ARG A 65 -9.58 22.61 4.97
N ILE A 66 -10.75 22.25 5.51
CA ILE A 66 -11.01 20.92 6.07
C ILE A 66 -10.87 19.85 4.97
N GLY A 67 -11.51 20.06 3.82
CA GLY A 67 -11.39 19.15 2.70
C GLY A 67 -9.93 18.95 2.23
N ALA A 68 -9.15 20.03 2.14
CA ALA A 68 -7.75 19.97 1.77
C ALA A 68 -6.90 19.21 2.82
N GLU A 69 -7.15 19.40 4.11
CA GLU A 69 -6.46 18.69 5.20
C GLU A 69 -6.79 17.20 5.18
N MET A 70 -8.07 16.85 5.05
CA MET A 70 -8.51 15.46 4.93
C MET A 70 -7.88 14.76 3.73
N ASN A 71 -7.81 15.43 2.58
CA ASN A 71 -7.16 14.88 1.39
C ASN A 71 -5.65 14.66 1.61
N ARG A 72 -4.96 15.59 2.27
CA ARG A 72 -3.54 15.42 2.60
C ARG A 72 -3.33 14.22 3.52
N GLU A 73 -4.12 14.08 4.57
CA GLU A 73 -3.98 12.96 5.50
C GLU A 73 -4.32 11.62 4.84
N PHE A 74 -5.39 11.58 4.04
CA PHE A 74 -5.74 10.40 3.25
C PHE A 74 -4.59 9.98 2.34
N ASN A 75 -4.02 10.91 1.57
CA ASN A 75 -2.89 10.61 0.68
C ASN A 75 -1.63 10.19 1.46
N ARG A 76 -1.35 10.82 2.61
CA ARG A 76 -0.23 10.45 3.49
C ARG A 76 -0.33 9.00 3.96
N GLN A 77 -1.51 8.55 4.35
CA GLN A 77 -1.71 7.16 4.79
C GLN A 77 -1.78 6.19 3.61
N LYS A 78 -2.41 6.59 2.50
CA LYS A 78 -2.48 5.80 1.26
C LYS A 78 -1.09 5.42 0.74
N ILE A 79 -0.12 6.33 0.83
CA ILE A 79 1.27 6.03 0.48
C ILE A 79 1.83 4.91 1.36
N LYS A 80 1.60 4.95 2.68
CA LYS A 80 2.10 3.90 3.58
C LYS A 80 1.54 2.53 3.21
N ILE A 81 0.24 2.45 2.93
CA ILE A 81 -0.41 1.22 2.44
C ILE A 81 0.24 0.75 1.13
N LEU A 82 0.35 1.62 0.12
CA LEU A 82 0.97 1.28 -1.17
C LEU A 82 2.41 0.79 -1.01
N THR A 83 3.20 1.46 -0.17
CA THR A 83 4.59 1.07 0.09
C THR A 83 4.70 -0.22 0.90
N ALA A 84 3.74 -0.51 1.80
CA ALA A 84 3.68 -1.80 2.50
C ALA A 84 3.40 -2.95 1.53
N LYS A 85 2.48 -2.74 0.58
CA LYS A 85 2.21 -3.71 -0.50
C LYS A 85 3.45 -3.91 -1.37
N ALA A 86 4.10 -2.83 -1.81
CA ALA A 86 5.33 -2.90 -2.59
C ALA A 86 6.46 -3.65 -1.85
N ALA A 87 6.70 -3.31 -0.58
CA ALA A 87 7.72 -3.95 0.24
C ALA A 87 7.46 -5.45 0.44
N TYR A 88 6.19 -5.84 0.59
CA TYR A 88 5.80 -7.24 0.65
C TYR A 88 6.13 -7.99 -0.66
N GLU A 89 5.78 -7.42 -1.81
CA GLU A 89 6.10 -8.01 -3.11
C GLU A 89 7.61 -8.14 -3.33
N ILE A 90 8.39 -7.13 -2.93
CA ILE A 90 9.86 -7.17 -2.97
C ILE A 90 10.41 -8.28 -2.06
N LYS A 91 9.86 -8.44 -0.84
CA LYS A 91 10.23 -9.53 0.08
C LYS A 91 9.98 -10.90 -0.57
N MET A 92 8.86 -11.07 -1.27
CA MET A 92 8.55 -12.31 -1.98
C MET A 92 9.50 -12.56 -3.15
N LEU A 93 9.83 -11.51 -3.92
CA LEU A 93 10.82 -11.58 -4.98
C LEU A 93 12.20 -12.03 -4.45
N MET A 94 12.67 -11.45 -3.34
CA MET A 94 13.94 -11.83 -2.70
C MET A 94 13.95 -13.30 -2.26
N LYS A 95 12.86 -13.76 -1.65
CA LYS A 95 12.72 -15.18 -1.26
C LYS A 95 12.85 -16.10 -2.47
N LEU A 96 12.15 -15.81 -3.57
CA LEU A 96 12.19 -16.64 -4.77
C LEU A 96 13.56 -16.71 -5.42
N LYS A 97 14.36 -15.62 -5.36
CA LYS A 97 15.74 -15.65 -5.86
C LYS A 97 16.66 -16.57 -5.06
N ASN A 98 16.38 -16.76 -3.77
CA ASN A 98 17.17 -17.63 -2.89
C ASN A 98 16.85 -19.12 -3.07
N VAL A 99 15.61 -19.49 -3.41
CA VAL A 99 15.17 -20.90 -3.55
C VAL A 99 14.94 -21.36 -4.99
N LYS A 100 15.50 -20.66 -6.00
CA LYS A 100 15.32 -20.96 -7.44
C LYS A 100 13.84 -20.99 -7.90
N GLY A 101 13.04 -20.03 -7.44
CA GLY A 101 11.65 -19.85 -7.92
C GLY A 101 11.58 -19.60 -9.42
N THR A 102 10.42 -19.83 -10.04
CA THR A 102 10.28 -19.74 -11.50
C THR A 102 10.42 -18.29 -11.99
N GLY A 103 10.96 -18.09 -13.20
CA GLY A 103 11.05 -16.75 -13.80
C GLY A 103 9.69 -16.05 -13.92
N LYS A 104 8.59 -16.82 -14.07
CA LYS A 104 7.22 -16.28 -14.12
C LYS A 104 6.76 -15.70 -12.78
N GLU A 105 7.04 -16.38 -11.67
CA GLU A 105 6.68 -15.89 -10.33
C GLU A 105 7.49 -14.66 -9.95
N GLN A 106 8.79 -14.66 -10.25
CA GLN A 106 9.64 -13.49 -10.04
C GLN A 106 9.11 -12.27 -10.81
N ALA A 107 8.81 -12.44 -12.10
CA ALA A 107 8.26 -11.37 -12.94
C ALA A 107 6.86 -10.90 -12.50
N ARG A 108 6.08 -11.72 -11.78
CA ARG A 108 4.80 -11.32 -11.19
C ARG A 108 5.02 -10.37 -10.02
N HIS A 109 5.82 -10.77 -9.04
CA HIS A 109 6.12 -9.95 -7.87
C HIS A 109 6.82 -8.65 -8.25
N GLU A 110 7.71 -8.69 -9.24
CA GLU A 110 8.37 -7.49 -9.78
C GLU A 110 7.39 -6.49 -10.40
N ARG A 111 6.43 -6.98 -11.21
CA ARG A 111 5.38 -6.13 -11.78
C ARG A 111 4.49 -5.53 -10.70
N GLN A 112 4.03 -6.34 -9.75
CA GLN A 112 3.17 -5.86 -8.67
C GLN A 112 3.89 -4.80 -7.80
N ALA A 113 5.15 -5.04 -7.44
CA ALA A 113 5.96 -4.05 -6.72
C ALA A 113 6.08 -2.72 -7.50
N THR A 114 6.36 -2.80 -8.80
CA THR A 114 6.46 -1.65 -9.69
C THR A 114 5.16 -0.86 -9.73
N ASP A 115 4.03 -1.54 -9.90
CA ASP A 115 2.71 -0.91 -9.96
C ASP A 115 2.36 -0.17 -8.66
N PHE A 116 2.65 -0.78 -7.51
CA PHE A 116 2.41 -0.13 -6.22
C PHE A 116 3.31 1.08 -6.00
N ILE A 117 4.59 1.01 -6.38
CA ILE A 117 5.52 2.15 -6.32
C ILE A 117 5.04 3.29 -7.23
N ASN A 118 4.62 2.97 -8.46
CA ASN A 118 4.10 3.97 -9.40
C ASN A 118 2.83 4.63 -8.87
N LYS A 119 1.91 3.86 -8.28
CA LYS A 119 0.73 4.40 -7.60
C LYS A 119 1.11 5.30 -6.43
N ALA A 120 2.15 4.96 -5.67
CA ALA A 120 2.64 5.78 -4.55
C ALA A 120 3.18 7.12 -5.06
N TYR A 121 3.97 7.13 -6.14
CA TYR A 121 4.47 8.37 -6.74
C TYR A 121 3.40 9.24 -7.38
N LYS A 122 2.35 8.64 -7.97
CA LYS A 122 1.18 9.39 -8.42
C LYS A 122 0.41 10.05 -7.27
N THR A 123 0.47 9.46 -6.08
CA THR A 123 -0.18 10.01 -4.87
C THR A 123 0.63 11.16 -4.29
N GLN A 124 1.96 10.98 -4.19
CA GLN A 124 2.89 12.03 -3.80
C GLN A 124 4.27 11.71 -4.38
N ALA A 125 4.76 12.61 -5.23
CA ALA A 125 6.10 12.50 -5.77
C ALA A 125 7.14 12.56 -4.65
N ASN A 126 8.23 11.80 -4.81
CA ASN A 126 9.41 11.84 -3.93
C ASN A 126 9.14 11.55 -2.44
N HIS A 127 8.09 10.79 -2.11
CA HIS A 127 7.89 10.35 -0.74
C HIS A 127 9.00 9.36 -0.32
N PRO A 128 9.65 9.50 0.85
CA PRO A 128 10.81 8.69 1.25
C PRO A 128 10.58 7.18 1.18
N TYR A 129 9.43 6.68 1.66
CA TYR A 129 9.12 5.24 1.58
C TYR A 129 9.00 4.73 0.15
N GLY A 130 8.52 5.55 -0.79
CA GLY A 130 8.46 5.19 -2.21
C GLY A 130 9.85 5.06 -2.83
N GLN A 131 10.75 5.99 -2.49
CA GLN A 131 12.16 5.96 -2.91
C GLN A 131 12.88 4.73 -2.37
N VAL A 132 12.69 4.41 -1.08
CA VAL A 132 13.27 3.20 -0.48
C VAL A 132 12.76 1.93 -1.19
N CYS A 133 11.45 1.82 -1.45
CA CYS A 133 10.91 0.66 -2.18
C CYS A 133 11.48 0.58 -3.61
N ARG A 134 11.66 1.72 -4.28
CA ARG A 134 12.25 1.78 -5.62
C ARG A 134 13.71 1.29 -5.61
N GLY A 135 14.54 1.80 -4.69
CA GLY A 135 15.93 1.36 -4.55
C GLY A 135 16.04 -0.14 -4.25
N LEU A 136 15.21 -0.66 -3.35
CA LEU A 136 15.18 -2.10 -3.04
C LEU A 136 14.77 -2.96 -4.24
N LEU A 137 13.80 -2.51 -5.04
CA LEU A 137 13.39 -3.20 -6.27
C LEU A 137 14.51 -3.21 -7.31
N LEU A 138 15.18 -2.08 -7.53
CA LEU A 138 16.31 -1.96 -8.45
C LEU A 138 17.49 -2.84 -8.03
N PHE A 139 17.77 -2.89 -6.72
CA PHE A 139 18.74 -3.82 -6.15
C PHE A 139 18.38 -5.27 -6.48
N CYS A 140 17.12 -5.67 -6.28
CA CYS A 140 16.64 -6.99 -6.68
C CYS A 140 16.84 -7.24 -8.17
N GLN A 141 16.63 -6.25 -9.04
CA GLN A 141 16.80 -6.36 -10.49
C GLN A 141 18.27 -6.42 -10.95
N LYS A 142 19.24 -6.33 -10.01
CA LYS A 142 20.69 -6.20 -10.28
C LYS A 142 21.06 -4.88 -10.98
N SER A 143 20.18 -3.90 -11.00
CA SER A 143 20.45 -2.54 -11.46
C SER A 143 21.03 -1.70 -10.31
N VAL A 144 22.18 -2.11 -9.79
CA VAL A 144 22.77 -1.54 -8.56
C VAL A 144 23.11 -0.06 -8.73
N LYS A 145 23.56 0.36 -9.92
CA LYS A 145 23.92 1.76 -10.18
C LYS A 145 22.70 2.69 -10.07
N GLU A 146 21.58 2.30 -10.67
CA GLU A 146 20.31 3.06 -10.59
C GLU A 146 19.67 3.01 -9.19
N ALA A 147 20.05 2.05 -8.34
CA ALA A 147 19.48 1.92 -7.00
C ALA A 147 20.01 2.96 -5.99
N PHE A 148 21.16 3.58 -6.27
CA PHE A 148 21.83 4.55 -5.40
C PHE A 148 21.83 5.99 -5.94
N GLU A 149 21.30 6.20 -7.15
CA GLU A 149 21.10 7.51 -7.81
C GLU A 149 19.68 8.04 -7.58
#